data_AF-A0A2V9MPY7-F1
#
_entry.id   AF-A0A2V9MPY7-F1
#
_cell.length_a   1.000
_cell.length_b   1.000
_cell.length_c   1.000
_cell.angle_alpha   90.00
_cell.angle_beta   90.00
_cell.angle_gamma   90.00
#
_symmetry.space_group_name_H-M   'P 1'
#
loop_
_entity.id
_entity.type
_entity.pdbx_description
1 polymer ?
#
loop_
_entity_poly.entity_id
_entity_poly.type
_entity_poly.pdbx_seq_one_letter_code
_entity_poly.pdbx_strand_id
1 'polypeptide(L)'
;MVRTRPRVGAVSEFTIGVPGKIERRFRGVLEVSPGAGALIPVVVMDRETAVSSALAAESPPGATMEALKAQAVTMRSYYGAERRRHQGYDFCDTTHCQFLREQPGPDSV
;
A
#
# COMPACT_ATOMS: atom_id res chain seq x y z
N MET A 1 19.21 7.57 2.49
CA MET A 1 18.12 6.77 1.89
C MET A 1 18.59 5.32 1.87
N VAL A 2 17.88 4.42 2.56
CA VAL A 2 18.12 2.97 2.52
C VAL A 2 17.06 2.35 1.63
N ARG A 3 17.44 1.44 0.74
CA ARG A 3 16.49 0.80 -0.19
C ARG A 3 16.78 -0.70 -0.26
N THR A 4 15.75 -1.53 -0.19
CA THR A 4 15.91 -2.96 -0.45
C THR A 4 16.27 -3.19 -1.91
N ARG A 5 17.19 -4.12 -2.18
CA ARG A 5 17.53 -4.55 -3.54
C ARG A 5 17.07 -6.00 -3.73
N PRO A 6 15.88 -6.22 -4.32
CA PRO A 6 15.48 -7.56 -4.70
C PRO A 6 16.47 -8.14 -5.72
N ARG A 7 16.55 -9.47 -5.81
CA ARG A 7 17.22 -10.11 -6.95
C ARG A 7 16.51 -9.69 -8.24
N VAL A 8 17.24 -9.63 -9.36
CA VAL A 8 16.67 -9.29 -10.68
C VAL A 8 15.46 -10.20 -10.95
N GLY A 9 14.30 -9.61 -11.22
CA GLY A 9 13.04 -10.32 -11.46
C GLY A 9 12.27 -10.77 -10.22
N ALA A 10 12.77 -10.52 -9.00
CA ALA A 10 12.07 -10.84 -7.76
C ALA A 10 11.36 -9.61 -7.18
N VAL A 11 10.15 -9.80 -6.65
CA VAL A 11 9.51 -8.82 -5.76
C VAL A 11 9.75 -9.29 -4.33
N SER A 12 10.21 -8.41 -3.45
CA SER A 12 10.49 -8.78 -2.06
C SER A 12 9.21 -8.75 -1.24
N GLU A 13 9.00 -9.82 -0.46
CA GLU A 13 8.09 -9.78 0.69
C GLU A 13 8.88 -9.39 1.94
N PHE A 14 8.32 -8.50 2.74
CA PHE A 14 8.92 -8.06 3.99
C PHE A 14 7.84 -7.60 4.98
N THR A 15 8.19 -7.60 6.26
CA THR A 15 7.32 -7.10 7.33
C THR A 15 7.83 -5.74 7.80
N ILE A 16 6.92 -4.77 7.95
CA ILE A 16 7.19 -3.54 8.68
C ILE A 16 6.45 -3.63 10.01
N GLY A 17 7.18 -3.43 11.11
CA GLY A 17 6.62 -3.44 12.46
C GLY A 17 7.05 -2.21 13.26
N VAL A 18 6.11 -1.65 14.02
CA VAL A 18 6.36 -0.73 15.12
C VAL A 18 5.96 -1.45 16.40
N PRO A 19 6.90 -1.78 17.30
CA PRO A 19 6.62 -2.55 18.51
C PRO A 19 5.42 -1.99 19.30
N GLY A 20 4.47 -2.85 19.63
CA GLY A 20 3.27 -2.51 20.37
C GLY A 20 2.25 -1.65 19.61
N LYS A 21 2.43 -1.39 18.31
CA LYS A 21 1.50 -0.59 17.49
C LYS A 21 1.00 -1.31 16.25
N ILE A 22 1.90 -1.69 15.35
CA ILE A 22 1.55 -2.29 14.06
C ILE A 22 2.57 -3.35 13.65
N GLU A 23 2.11 -4.37 12.95
CA GLU A 23 2.93 -5.32 12.20
C GLU A 23 2.17 -5.67 10.93
N ARG A 24 2.79 -5.46 9.75
CA ARG A 24 2.13 -5.65 8.45
C ARG A 24 3.10 -6.22 7.43
N ARG A 25 2.59 -7.10 6.57
CA ARG A 25 3.34 -7.66 5.45
C ARG A 25 3.12 -6.86 4.18
N PHE A 26 4.22 -6.58 3.49
CA PHE A 26 4.21 -5.86 2.23
C PHE A 26 4.96 -6.65 1.16
N ARG A 27 4.53 -6.42 -0.08
CA ARG A 27 5.18 -6.91 -1.29
C ARG A 27 5.62 -5.70 -2.12
N GLY A 28 6.91 -5.59 -2.39
CA GLY A 28 7.45 -4.48 -3.17
C GLY A 28 8.91 -4.19 -2.86
N VAL A 29 9.26 -2.91 -2.92
CA VAL A 29 10.57 -2.38 -2.55
C VAL A 29 10.39 -1.40 -1.40
N LEU A 30 11.10 -1.62 -0.31
CA LEU A 30 11.10 -0.71 0.84
C LEU A 30 12.17 0.35 0.61
N GLU A 31 11.76 1.61 0.62
CA GLU A 31 12.62 2.77 0.72
C GLU A 31 12.44 3.41 2.10
N VAL A 32 13.54 3.76 2.74
CA VAL A 32 13.55 4.44 4.04
C VAL A 32 14.31 5.74 3.87
N SER A 33 13.62 6.84 4.15
CA SER A 33 14.18 8.19 4.11
C SER A 33 14.13 8.84 5.50
N PRO A 34 15.08 9.72 5.83
CA PRO A 34 14.99 10.52 7.05
C PRO A 34 13.89 11.58 6.88
N GLY A 35 13.03 11.72 7.88
CA GLY A 35 12.09 12.82 8.06
C GLY A 35 12.46 13.69 9.26
N ALA A 36 11.57 14.58 9.66
CA ALA A 36 11.75 15.44 10.84
C ALA A 36 11.69 14.59 12.13
N GLY A 37 12.85 14.09 12.58
CA GLY A 37 12.99 13.30 13.81
C GLY A 37 12.49 11.85 13.72
N ALA A 38 12.16 11.36 12.52
CA ALA A 38 11.64 10.01 12.30
C ALA A 38 12.16 9.40 11.00
N LEU A 39 12.07 8.08 10.87
CA LEU A 39 12.25 7.39 9.60
C LEU A 39 10.91 7.31 8.89
N ILE A 40 10.90 7.63 7.59
CA ILE A 40 9.72 7.52 6.73
C ILE A 40 9.90 6.26 5.86
N PRO A 41 9.17 5.17 6.16
CA PRO A 41 9.11 4.02 5.28
C PRO A 41 8.16 4.29 4.11
N VAL A 42 8.63 4.08 2.89
CA VAL A 42 7.86 4.17 1.66
C VAL A 42 7.93 2.80 0.98
N VAL A 43 6.76 2.21 0.72
CA VAL A 43 6.67 0.95 -0.02
C VAL A 43 6.36 1.27 -1.48
N VAL A 44 7.33 1.01 -2.35
CA VAL A 44 7.16 1.08 -3.80
C VAL A 44 6.60 -0.26 -4.28
N MET A 45 5.41 -0.26 -4.88
CA MET A 45 4.70 -1.46 -5.30
C MET A 45 3.94 -1.22 -6.61
N ASP A 46 3.49 -2.31 -7.24
CA ASP A 46 2.62 -2.23 -8.40
C ASP A 46 1.25 -1.64 -8.02
N ARG A 47 0.67 -0.84 -8.93
CA ARG A 47 -0.62 -0.18 -8.70
C ARG A 47 -1.74 -1.17 -8.35
N GLU A 48 -1.81 -2.32 -9.00
CA GLU A 48 -2.86 -3.32 -8.69
C GLU A 48 -2.61 -4.01 -7.33
N THR A 49 -1.37 -4.08 -6.85
CA THR A 49 -1.08 -4.51 -5.47
C THR A 49 -1.59 -3.47 -4.47
N ALA A 50 -1.42 -2.18 -4.75
CA ALA A 50 -1.99 -1.12 -3.92
C ALA A 50 -3.53 -1.17 -3.93
N VAL A 51 -4.16 -1.30 -5.11
CA VAL A 51 -5.62 -1.39 -5.24
C VAL A 51 -6.18 -2.59 -4.48
N SER A 52 -5.60 -3.78 -4.64
CA SER A 52 -6.07 -4.98 -3.93
C SER A 52 -5.92 -4.85 -2.41
N SER A 53 -4.81 -4.26 -1.95
CA SER A 53 -4.56 -4.01 -0.53
C SER A 53 -5.55 -3.00 0.07
N ALA A 54 -5.81 -1.89 -0.63
CA ALA A 54 -6.76 -0.87 -0.18
C ALA A 54 -8.22 -1.37 -0.27
N LEU A 55 -8.56 -2.11 -1.33
CA LEU A 55 -9.89 -2.70 -1.51
C LEU A 55 -10.21 -3.65 -0.35
N ALA A 56 -9.30 -4.56 0.00
CA ALA A 56 -9.49 -5.47 1.13
C ALA A 56 -9.60 -4.73 2.47
N ALA A 57 -8.93 -3.60 2.62
CA ALA A 57 -8.91 -2.84 3.87
C ALA A 57 -10.13 -1.92 4.05
N GLU A 58 -10.71 -1.41 2.97
CA GLU A 58 -11.81 -0.43 3.01
C GLU A 58 -13.18 -1.03 2.68
N SER A 59 -13.24 -2.22 2.08
CA SER A 59 -14.53 -2.84 1.74
C SER A 59 -15.25 -3.37 2.98
N PRO A 60 -16.56 -3.14 3.13
CA PRO A 60 -17.33 -3.73 4.22
C PRO A 60 -17.44 -5.25 4.04
N PRO A 61 -17.52 -6.04 5.12
CA PRO A 61 -17.82 -7.47 5.05
C PRO A 61 -19.13 -7.71 4.29
N GLY A 62 -19.12 -8.68 3.37
CA GLY A 62 -20.31 -9.01 2.56
C GLY A 62 -20.62 -8.02 1.43
N ALA A 63 -19.68 -7.13 1.07
CA ALA A 63 -19.82 -6.31 -0.13
C ALA A 63 -20.11 -7.18 -1.35
N THR A 64 -21.06 -6.76 -2.18
CA THR A 64 -21.36 -7.48 -3.43
C THR A 64 -20.20 -7.35 -4.40
N MET A 65 -20.06 -8.32 -5.30
CA MET A 65 -19.00 -8.28 -6.30
C MET A 65 -19.05 -7.01 -7.18
N GLU A 66 -20.24 -6.50 -7.46
CA GLU A 66 -20.41 -5.24 -8.21
C GLU A 66 -19.96 -4.02 -7.40
N ALA A 67 -20.19 -4.01 -6.08
CA ALA A 67 -19.65 -2.97 -5.20
C ALA A 67 -18.12 -3.01 -5.16
N LEU A 68 -17.53 -4.20 -5.03
CA LEU A 68 -16.07 -4.39 -5.05
C LEU A 68 -15.45 -3.92 -6.37
N LYS A 69 -16.06 -4.29 -7.51
CA LYS A 69 -15.63 -3.83 -8.84
C LYS A 69 -15.70 -2.32 -8.96
N ALA A 70 -16.81 -1.70 -8.53
CA ALA A 70 -16.98 -0.26 -8.56
C ALA A 70 -15.93 0.47 -7.69
N GLN A 71 -15.68 -0.03 -6.48
CA GLN A 71 -14.67 0.52 -5.58
C GLN A 71 -13.26 0.38 -6.16
N ALA A 72 -12.94 -0.77 -6.78
CA ALA A 72 -11.66 -0.98 -7.45
C ALA A 72 -11.44 0.01 -8.62
N VAL A 73 -12.48 0.33 -9.39
CA VAL A 73 -12.41 1.37 -10.44
C VAL A 73 -12.14 2.75 -9.84
N THR A 74 -12.80 3.09 -8.73
CA THR A 74 -12.57 4.36 -8.01
C THR A 74 -11.13 4.45 -7.49
N MET A 75 -10.63 3.40 -6.83
CA MET A 75 -9.24 3.30 -6.33
C MET A 75 -8.22 3.42 -7.46
N ARG A 76 -8.42 2.70 -8.57
CA ARG A 76 -7.58 2.85 -9.76
C ARG A 76 -7.59 4.29 -10.23
N SER A 77 -8.75 4.90 -10.40
CA SER A 77 -8.87 6.28 -10.90
C SER A 77 -8.12 7.25 -9.99
N TYR A 78 -8.25 7.07 -8.67
CA TYR A 78 -7.53 7.85 -7.67
C TYR A 78 -6.00 7.71 -7.78
N TYR A 79 -5.48 6.49 -7.85
CA TYR A 79 -4.04 6.25 -8.02
C TYR A 79 -3.51 6.66 -9.40
N GLY A 80 -4.37 6.70 -10.42
CA GLY A 80 -4.01 7.17 -11.77
C GLY A 80 -4.00 8.69 -11.90
N ALA A 81 -4.69 9.41 -11.01
CA ALA A 81 -4.83 10.87 -11.04
C ALA A 81 -3.69 11.60 -10.30
N GLU A 82 -2.54 10.95 -10.10
CA GLU A 82 -1.39 11.39 -9.30
C GLU A 82 -1.18 12.91 -9.34
N ARG A 83 -1.19 13.53 -8.15
CA ARG A 83 -0.77 14.91 -7.95
C ARG A 83 0.18 14.85 -6.79
N ARG A 84 1.43 15.33 -6.98
CA ARG A 84 2.53 15.41 -5.98
C ARG A 84 2.11 16.14 -4.70
N ARG A 85 1.23 15.52 -3.91
CA ARG A 85 0.60 16.07 -2.70
C ARG A 85 1.45 15.83 -1.47
N HIS A 86 2.41 14.92 -1.54
CA HIS A 86 3.34 14.65 -0.47
C HIS A 86 4.78 14.85 -0.95
N GLN A 87 5.67 15.11 0.01
CA GLN A 87 7.10 15.23 -0.25
C GLN A 87 7.75 13.84 -0.14
N GLY A 88 8.20 13.30 -1.27
CA GLY A 88 8.99 12.07 -1.32
C GLY A 88 8.20 10.76 -1.44
N TYR A 89 6.87 10.81 -1.53
CA TYR A 89 6.00 9.65 -1.81
C TYR A 89 4.68 10.11 -2.46
N ASP A 90 3.94 9.16 -3.04
CA ASP A 90 2.72 9.46 -3.80
C ASP A 90 1.46 9.46 -2.91
N PHE A 91 1.29 8.41 -2.09
CA PHE A 91 0.13 8.21 -1.22
C PHE A 91 0.53 7.84 0.22
N CYS A 92 -0.26 8.28 1.20
CA CYS A 92 -0.17 7.80 2.58
C CYS A 92 -1.20 6.69 2.86
N ASP A 93 -0.98 5.88 3.89
CA ASP A 93 -1.87 4.78 4.31
C ASP A 93 -2.90 5.23 5.38
N THR A 94 -3.27 6.51 5.38
CA THR A 94 -4.21 7.10 6.35
C THR A 94 -5.48 7.60 5.66
N THR A 95 -6.43 8.12 6.44
CA THR A 95 -7.69 8.70 5.93
C THR A 95 -7.50 9.87 4.96
N HIS A 96 -6.32 10.50 4.91
CA HIS A 96 -6.01 11.53 3.91
C HIS A 96 -5.93 10.96 2.48
N CYS A 97 -5.61 9.68 2.33
CA CYS A 97 -5.57 9.01 1.04
C CYS A 97 -6.51 7.81 1.02
N GLN A 98 -5.94 6.61 1.13
CA GLN A 98 -6.69 5.37 1.23
C GLN A 98 -5.97 4.49 2.22
N PHE A 99 -6.75 3.80 3.04
CA PHE A 99 -6.22 2.94 4.06
C PHE A 99 -5.66 1.67 3.41
N LEU A 100 -4.34 1.49 3.52
CA LEU A 100 -3.64 0.34 2.95
C LEU A 100 -3.06 -0.49 4.10
N ARG A 101 -3.52 -1.74 4.25
CA ARG A 101 -3.02 -2.67 5.28
C ARG A 101 -1.91 -3.57 4.78
N GLU A 102 -2.28 -4.69 4.19
CA GLU A 102 -1.39 -5.70 3.65
C GLU A 102 -2.03 -6.26 2.39
N GLN A 103 -1.22 -6.90 1.55
CA GLN A 103 -1.77 -7.52 0.35
C GLN A 103 -2.66 -8.69 0.76
N PRO A 104 -3.92 -8.75 0.28
CA PRO A 104 -4.78 -9.89 0.51
C PRO A 104 -4.14 -11.18 -0.03
N GLY A 105 -4.39 -12.29 0.67
CA GLY A 105 -3.98 -13.61 0.17
C GLY A 105 -4.74 -13.97 -1.11
N PRO A 106 -4.25 -14.94 -1.90
CA PRO A 106 -4.86 -15.33 -3.17
C PRO A 106 -6.33 -15.75 -3.07
N ASP A 107 -6.77 -16.23 -1.90
CA ASP A 107 -8.15 -16.70 -1.64
C ASP A 107 -9.04 -15.67 -0.94
N SER A 108 -8.60 -14.40 -0.84
CA SER A 108 -9.36 -13.35 -0.15
C SER A 108 -10.39 -12.74 -1.09
N VAL A 109 -11.60 -13.31 -1.13
CA VAL A 109 -12.82 -12.71 -1.69
C VAL A 109 -13.99 -12.93 -0.73
#